data_AF-A0A961R6L8-F1
#
_entry.id   AF-A0A961R6L8-F1
#
_cell.length_a   1.000
_cell.length_b   1.000
_cell.length_c   1.000
_cell.angle_alpha   90.00
_cell.angle_beta   90.00
_cell.angle_gamma   90.00
#
_symmetry.space_group_name_H-M   'P 1'
#
loop_
_entity.id
_entity.type
_entity.pdbx_description
1 polymer ?
#
loop_
_entity_poly.entity_id
_entity_poly.type
_entity_poly.pdbx_seq_one_letter_code
_entity_poly.pdbx_strand_id
1 'polypeptide(L)' 'MRRHGPPAALGLTGSIGMGKSTAATMFADEGIPVHDSDATVHALYSGHAAPLIEAAFPGTTKNGAVDRAKLAAAVLGNR' A
#
# COMPACT_ATOMS: atom_id res chain seq x y z
N MET A 1 -3.00 -38.50 4.29
CA MET A 1 -3.38 -37.31 3.50
C MET A 1 -2.76 -36.09 4.16
N ARG A 2 -1.72 -35.46 3.58
CA ARG A 2 -1.09 -34.28 4.18
C ARG A 2 -2.03 -33.09 4.00
N ARG A 3 -2.55 -32.54 5.09
CA ARG A 3 -3.27 -31.26 5.05
C ARG A 3 -2.24 -30.17 4.81
N HIS A 4 -2.25 -29.55 3.64
CA HIS A 4 -1.52 -28.32 3.41
C HIS A 4 -2.15 -27.24 4.30
N GLY A 5 -1.33 -26.58 5.13
CA GLY A 5 -1.74 -25.40 5.88
C GLY A 5 -2.07 -24.23 4.94
N PRO A 6 -2.54 -23.10 5.48
CA PRO A 6 -2.73 -21.90 4.67
C PRO A 6 -1.43 -21.53 3.95
N PRO A 7 -1.52 -20.94 2.74
CA PRO A 7 -0.32 -20.52 1.99
C PRO A 7 0.53 -19.58 2.84
N ALA A 8 1.85 -19.78 2.82
CA ALA A 8 2.78 -18.92 3.53
C ALA A 8 2.86 -17.54 2.84
N ALA A 9 2.82 -16.46 3.62
CA ALA A 9 3.02 -15.10 3.14
C ALA A 9 4.43 -14.61 3.45
N LEU A 10 5.09 -13.98 2.47
CA LEU A 10 6.42 -13.39 2.60
C LEU A 10 6.36 -11.90 2.32
N GLY A 11 6.95 -11.09 3.22
CA GLY A 11 7.08 -9.65 3.02
C GLY A 11 8.40 -9.28 2.36
N LEU A 12 8.36 -8.65 1.18
CA LEU A 12 9.54 -8.13 0.50
C LEU A 12 9.79 -6.67 0.91
N THR A 13 10.86 -6.43 1.67
CA THR A 13 11.19 -5.11 2.23
C THR A 13 12.60 -4.67 1.86
N GLY A 14 12.94 -3.40 2.12
CA GLY A 14 14.20 -2.77 1.72
C GLY A 14 14.02 -1.30 1.32
N SER A 15 15.12 -0.55 1.24
CA SER A 15 15.11 0.89 0.92
C SER A 15 14.71 1.20 -0.53
N ILE A 16 14.53 2.49 -0.84
CA ILE A 16 14.29 2.96 -2.20
C ILE A 16 15.50 2.57 -3.08
N GLY A 17 15.24 2.08 -4.29
CA GLY A 17 16.29 1.69 -5.24
C GLY A 17 16.96 0.33 -4.99
N MET A 18 16.52 -0.45 -4.00
CA MET A 18 17.14 -1.74 -3.64
C MET A 18 16.66 -2.95 -4.49
N GLY A 19 15.98 -2.71 -5.62
CA GLY A 19 15.55 -3.79 -6.51
C GLY A 19 14.34 -4.62 -6.05
N LYS A 20 13.58 -4.16 -5.04
CA LYS A 20 12.37 -4.86 -4.56
C LYS A 20 11.36 -5.13 -5.68
N SER A 21 11.05 -4.13 -6.50
CA SER A 21 10.11 -4.31 -7.61
C SER A 21 10.62 -5.33 -8.62
N THR A 22 11.93 -5.34 -8.88
CA THR A 22 12.57 -6.35 -9.74
C THR A 22 12.41 -7.76 -9.17
N ALA A 23 12.71 -7.96 -7.88
CA ALA A 23 12.54 -9.25 -7.23
C ALA A 23 11.06 -9.68 -7.13
N ALA A 24 10.14 -8.74 -6.92
CA ALA A 24 8.70 -9.01 -6.97
C ALA A 24 8.26 -9.50 -8.36
N THR A 25 8.72 -8.85 -9.45
CA THR A 25 8.47 -9.32 -10.81
C THR A 25 9.00 -10.72 -11.04
N MET A 26 10.21 -11.04 -10.56
CA MET A 26 10.77 -12.40 -10.67
C MET A 26 9.88 -13.45 -9.98
N PHE A 27 9.29 -13.16 -8.82
CA PHE A 27 8.32 -14.06 -8.20
C PHE A 27 7.05 -14.24 -9.05
N ALA A 28 6.53 -13.15 -9.61
CA ALA A 28 5.36 -13.20 -10.49
C ALA A 28 5.62 -14.00 -11.77
N ASP A 29 6.81 -13.87 -12.36
CA ASP A 29 7.23 -14.61 -13.57
C ASP A 29 7.29 -16.13 -13.31
N GLU A 30 7.61 -16.54 -12.07
CA GLU A 30 7.54 -17.93 -11.60
C GLU A 30 6.13 -18.37 -11.19
N GLY A 31 5.11 -17.55 -11.44
CA GLY A 31 3.71 -17.85 -11.13
C GLY A 31 3.35 -17.72 -9.64
N ILE A 32 4.21 -17.13 -8.83
CA ILE A 32 3.92 -16.88 -7.41
C ILE A 32 3.04 -15.62 -7.31
N PRO A 33 1.87 -15.67 -6.66
CA PRO A 33 1.03 -14.49 -6.49
C PRO A 33 1.75 -13.38 -5.75
N VAL A 34 1.76 -12.18 -6.33
CA VAL A 34 2.38 -10.98 -5.76
C VAL A 34 1.31 -9.96 -5.39
N HIS A 35 1.43 -9.40 -4.18
CA HIS A 35 0.66 -8.26 -3.74
C HIS A 35 1.58 -7.03 -3.65
N ASP A 36 1.32 -6.03 -4.50
CA ASP A 36 2.01 -4.74 -4.46
C ASP A 36 1.28 -3.78 -3.50
N SER A 37 1.89 -3.51 -2.35
CA SER A 37 1.34 -2.61 -1.34
C SER A 37 1.23 -1.16 -1.82
N ASP A 38 2.19 -0.68 -2.62
CA ASP A 38 2.21 0.71 -3.09
C ASP A 38 1.06 0.95 -4.09
N ALA A 39 0.89 0.03 -5.03
CA ALA A 39 -0.21 0.05 -6.00
C ALA A 39 -1.57 -0.06 -5.30
N THR A 40 -1.67 -0.94 -4.30
CA THR A 40 -2.90 -1.13 -3.53
C THR A 40 -3.28 0.15 -2.77
N VAL A 41 -2.33 0.77 -2.08
CA VAL A 41 -2.58 2.03 -1.37
C VAL A 41 -2.96 3.14 -2.34
N HIS A 42 -2.34 3.22 -3.52
CA HIS A 42 -2.71 4.20 -4.54
C HIS A 42 -4.18 4.06 -4.96
N ALA A 43 -4.63 2.83 -5.26
CA ALA A 43 -6.01 2.55 -5.64
C ALA A 43 -7.02 2.83 -4.52
N LEU A 44 -6.64 2.55 -3.27
CA LEU A 44 -7.47 2.89 -2.12
C LEU A 44 -7.61 4.40 -1.93
N TYR A 45 -6.51 5.14 -2.10
CA TYR A 45 -6.47 6.59 -1.93
C TYR A 45 -7.26 7.35 -3.01
N SER A 46 -7.46 6.76 -4.17
CA SER A 46 -8.28 7.35 -5.25
C SER A 46 -9.79 7.18 -5.04
N GLY A 47 -10.24 6.68 -3.90
CA GLY A 47 -11.67 6.53 -3.63
C GLY A 47 -11.97 5.96 -2.25
N HIS A 48 -11.98 4.63 -2.14
CA HIS A 48 -12.51 3.90 -0.97
C HIS A 48 -11.93 4.35 0.39
N ALA A 49 -10.66 4.72 0.44
CA ALA A 49 -10.04 5.21 1.68
C ALA A 49 -10.35 6.69 1.97
N ALA A 50 -10.74 7.48 0.98
CA ALA A 50 -10.97 8.92 1.14
C ALA A 50 -12.02 9.25 2.21
N PRO A 51 -13.25 8.69 2.24
CA PRO A 51 -14.22 9.04 3.29
C PRO A 51 -13.76 8.61 4.69
N LEU A 52 -13.01 7.50 4.79
CA LEU A 52 -12.47 7.02 6.07
C LEU A 52 -11.34 7.92 6.58
N ILE A 53 -10.46 8.36 5.67
CA ILE A 53 -9.36 9.27 5.97
C ILE A 53 -9.89 10.68 6.29
N GLU A 54 -10.88 11.18 5.56
CA GLU A 54 -11.52 12.46 5.83
C GLU A 54 -12.16 12.48 7.22
N ALA A 55 -12.82 11.38 7.63
CA ALA A 55 -13.40 11.28 8.96
C ALA A 55 -12.35 11.28 10.08
N ALA A 56 -11.19 10.65 9.87
CA ALA A 56 -10.11 10.59 10.84
C ALA A 56 -9.23 11.85 10.87
N PHE A 57 -9.04 12.47 9.69
CA PHE A 57 -8.20 13.66 9.48
C PHE A 57 -8.96 14.66 8.59
N PRO A 58 -9.87 15.46 9.18
CA PRO A 58 -10.71 16.39 8.42
C PRO A 58 -9.89 17.38 7.57
N GLY A 59 -10.35 17.62 6.35
CA GLY A 59 -9.74 18.52 5.38
C GLY A 59 -8.58 17.93 4.58
N THR A 60 -8.29 16.63 4.71
CA THR A 60 -7.17 15.95 4.04
C THR A 60 -7.56 15.22 2.76
N THR A 61 -8.80 15.37 2.31
CA THR A 61 -9.26 14.86 1.00
C THR A 61 -9.70 15.98 0.06
N LYS A 62 -9.77 15.67 -1.24
CA LYS A 62 -10.26 16.55 -2.30
C LYS A 62 -10.88 15.71 -3.41
N ASN A 63 -12.08 16.07 -3.85
CA ASN A 63 -12.79 15.42 -4.96
C ASN A 63 -12.91 13.89 -4.81
N GLY A 64 -13.16 13.39 -3.59
CA GLY A 64 -13.30 11.97 -3.32
C GLY A 64 -11.99 11.18 -3.30
N ALA A 65 -10.83 11.84 -3.32
CA ALA A 65 -9.51 11.24 -3.21
C ALA A 65 -8.69 11.86 -2.06
N VAL A 66 -7.71 11.12 -1.57
CA VAL A 66 -6.80 11.57 -0.51
C VAL A 66 -5.82 12.61 -1.06
N ASP A 67 -5.75 13.78 -0.41
CA ASP A 67 -4.69 14.77 -0.64
C ASP A 67 -3.48 14.40 0.22
N ARG A 68 -2.51 13.73 -0.41
CA ARG A 68 -1.32 13.21 0.29
C ARG A 68 -0.51 14.30 0.99
N ALA A 69 -0.46 15.52 0.45
CA ALA A 69 0.30 16.60 1.05
C ALA A 69 -0.38 17.11 2.32
N LYS A 70 -1.71 17.30 2.28
CA LYS A 70 -2.48 17.69 3.46
C LYS A 70 -2.50 16.61 4.52
N LEU A 71 -2.67 15.36 4.10
CA LEU A 71 -2.62 14.23 5.03
C LEU A 71 -1.25 14.14 5.70
N ALA A 72 -0.15 14.25 4.94
CA ALA A 72 1.21 14.27 5.49
C ALA A 72 1.39 15.39 6.53
N ALA A 73 0.92 16.61 6.24
CA ALA A 73 0.97 17.72 7.19
C ALA A 73 0.16 17.45 8.47
N ALA A 74 -1.00 16.78 8.36
CA ALA A 74 -1.83 16.43 9.50
C ALA A 74 -1.25 15.31 10.38
N VAL A 75 -0.54 14.34 9.78
CA VAL A 75 -0.06 13.14 10.51
C VAL A 75 1.40 13.21 10.95
N LEU A 76 2.26 13.96 10.24
CA LEU A 76 3.69 13.95 10.52
C LEU A 76 4.11 14.87 11.67
N GLY A 77 3.19 15.73 12.15
CA GLY A 77 3.47 16.67 13.24
C GLY A 77 4.52 17.73 12.88
N ASN A 78 4.30 18.97 13.26
CA ASN A 78 5.36 19.98 13.22
C ASN A 78 6.46 19.51 14.18
N ARG A 79 7.63 19.12 13.63
CA ARG A 79 8.84 18.94 14.44
C ARG A 79 9.32 20.28 14.98
#